data_AF-A0A1I2UZZ7-F1
#
_entry.id   AF-A0A1I2UZZ7-F1
#
_cell.length_a   1.000
_cell.length_b   1.000
_cell.length_c   1.000
_cell.angle_alpha   90.00
_cell.angle_beta   90.00
_cell.angle_gamma   90.00
#
_symmetry.space_group_name_H-M   'P 1'
#
loop_
_entity.id
_entity.type
_entity.pdbx_description
1 polymer ?
#
loop_
_entity_poly.entity_id
_entity_poly.type
_entity_poly.pdbx_seq_one_letter_code
_entity_poly.pdbx_strand_id
1 'polypeptide(L)'
;MASLKPLMLALAVIAIAMSAFFFFRIEHAPVAPVGQPRDTHQKATAAIVHPTMPAPLQQPQDRLAFAIKVSGEFQSTRDLHALYMKFRDGADPNARYFALRAIDFCARFLVRSSSGAAFSTAPELLRGATDQQDLANRQLYARCAGFRNVPPSEIWASIRHLKTVVANESSNIAIAAKASDLLSMNKLEQAASLASSVLRSREPDAIAELEHYLQEVQDTRSKASGQSSDNNIDGLAIRLAACELGKDCSSTALEQQLLCMYGGGCDDSLAQRTARALPESAMLEVLRRRDDFVLAIKTGKLGVFGFD
;
A
#
# COMPACT_ATOMS: atom_id res chain seq x y z
N MET A 1 45.93 26.58 9.50
CA MET A 1 44.97 26.13 8.46
C MET A 1 45.61 24.97 7.71
N ALA A 2 45.39 23.74 8.18
CA ALA A 2 45.97 22.53 7.59
C ALA A 2 45.03 21.96 6.52
N SER A 3 45.62 21.49 5.42
CA SER A 3 44.99 21.13 4.16
C SER A 3 44.01 19.96 4.28
N LEU A 4 42.72 20.22 4.00
CA LEU A 4 41.61 19.26 4.03
C LEU A 4 41.52 18.36 2.77
N LYS A 5 42.39 18.58 1.79
CA LYS A 5 42.35 17.92 0.47
C LYS A 5 42.75 16.43 0.45
N PRO A 6 43.67 15.90 1.29
CA PRO A 6 44.04 14.49 1.19
C PRO A 6 42.98 13.54 1.80
N LEU A 7 42.14 14.03 2.71
CA LEU A 7 41.09 13.22 3.35
C LEU A 7 39.92 12.92 2.39
N MET A 8 39.55 13.89 1.55
CA MET A 8 38.49 13.73 0.55
C MET A 8 38.88 12.75 -0.56
N LEU A 9 40.16 12.67 -0.91
CA LEU A 9 40.67 11.76 -1.94
C LEU A 9 40.71 10.31 -1.46
N ALA A 10 40.99 10.08 -0.16
CA ALA A 10 40.94 8.74 0.43
C ALA A 10 39.51 8.17 0.49
N LEU A 11 38.50 9.01 0.77
CA LEU A 11 37.10 8.57 0.83
C LEU A 11 36.54 8.20 -0.56
N ALA A 12 36.94 8.92 -1.61
CA ALA A 12 36.51 8.63 -2.98
C ALA A 12 37.02 7.26 -3.49
N VAL A 13 38.25 6.88 -3.13
CA VAL A 13 38.83 5.58 -3.53
C VAL A 13 38.14 4.41 -2.83
N ILE A 14 37.75 4.57 -1.56
CA ILE A 14 37.01 3.54 -0.81
C ILE A 14 35.61 3.32 -1.38
N ALA A 15 34.93 4.40 -1.80
CA ALA A 15 33.60 4.29 -2.41
C ALA A 15 33.62 3.54 -3.76
N ILE A 16 34.67 3.72 -4.57
CA ILE A 16 34.84 3.02 -5.85
C ILE A 16 35.24 1.55 -5.64
N ALA A 17 36.04 1.24 -4.62
CA ALA A 17 36.39 -0.14 -4.29
C ALA A 17 35.18 -0.94 -3.77
N MET A 18 34.27 -0.31 -3.01
CA MET A 18 33.07 -0.97 -2.51
C MET A 18 32.01 -1.21 -3.59
N SER A 19 31.89 -0.33 -4.59
CA SER A 19 30.96 -0.54 -5.71
C SER A 19 31.42 -1.66 -6.65
N ALA A 20 32.73 -1.80 -6.89
CA ALA A 20 33.27 -2.88 -7.71
C ALA A 20 33.10 -4.27 -7.06
N PHE A 21 33.15 -4.36 -5.73
CA PHE A 21 32.99 -5.64 -5.02
C PHE A 21 31.54 -6.16 -5.05
N PHE A 22 30.55 -5.26 -5.14
CA PHE A 22 29.13 -5.64 -5.18
C PHE A 22 28.69 -6.21 -6.53
N PHE A 23 29.27 -5.72 -7.64
CA PHE A 23 28.95 -6.24 -8.98
C PHE A 23 29.58 -7.61 -9.28
N PHE A 24 30.74 -7.93 -8.67
CA PHE A 24 31.42 -9.20 -8.92
C PHE A 24 30.80 -10.42 -8.22
N ARG A 25 29.79 -10.24 -7.35
CA ARG A 25 29.16 -11.35 -6.61
C ARG A 25 27.90 -11.93 -7.25
N ILE A 26 27.46 -11.44 -8.42
CA ILE A 26 26.21 -11.89 -9.04
C ILE A 26 26.40 -13.06 -10.05
N GLU A 27 27.63 -13.41 -10.44
CA GLU A 27 27.86 -14.37 -11.55
C GLU A 27 28.10 -15.85 -11.20
N HIS A 28 28.04 -16.28 -9.93
CA HIS A 28 28.28 -17.69 -9.58
C HIS A 28 27.16 -18.29 -8.72
N ALA A 29 25.98 -18.49 -9.31
CA ALA A 29 25.03 -19.48 -8.82
C ALA A 29 25.38 -20.86 -9.43
N PRO A 30 25.58 -21.91 -8.63
CA PRO A 30 25.81 -23.25 -9.16
C PRO A 30 24.55 -23.79 -9.84
N VAL A 31 24.69 -24.18 -11.10
CA VAL A 31 23.67 -24.90 -11.87
C VAL A 31 23.43 -26.27 -11.23
N ALA A 32 22.19 -26.52 -10.78
CA ALA A 32 21.79 -27.82 -10.28
C ALA A 32 21.80 -28.87 -11.41
N PRO A 33 22.26 -30.11 -11.15
CA PRO A 33 22.25 -31.16 -12.16
C PRO A 33 20.82 -31.59 -12.51
N VAL A 34 20.54 -31.64 -13.81
CA VAL A 34 19.32 -32.21 -14.40
C VAL A 34 19.31 -33.72 -14.12
N GLY A 35 18.46 -34.14 -13.18
CA GLY A 35 18.16 -35.54 -12.92
C GLY A 35 17.35 -36.15 -14.08
N GLN A 36 17.83 -37.29 -14.57
CA GLN A 36 17.24 -38.08 -15.66
C GLN A 36 15.79 -38.54 -15.38
N PRO A 37 15.03 -38.89 -16.44
CA PRO A 37 13.66 -39.39 -16.32
C PRO A 37 13.67 -40.78 -15.67
N ARG A 38 12.86 -40.94 -14.63
CA ARG A 38 12.63 -42.24 -13.98
C ARG A 38 11.38 -42.85 -14.61
N ASP A 39 11.57 -43.90 -15.39
CA ASP A 39 10.47 -44.74 -15.87
C ASP A 39 9.82 -45.45 -14.68
N THR A 40 8.66 -44.95 -14.27
CA THR A 40 7.76 -45.67 -13.37
C THR A 40 6.51 -46.06 -14.15
N HIS A 41 6.49 -47.31 -14.61
CA HIS A 41 5.26 -48.02 -14.96
C HIS A 41 4.39 -48.15 -13.70
N GLN A 42 3.56 -47.15 -13.42
CA GLN A 42 2.57 -47.20 -12.37
C GLN A 42 1.19 -47.35 -13.01
N LYS A 43 0.61 -48.53 -12.84
CA LYS A 43 -0.76 -48.89 -13.23
C LYS A 43 -1.72 -47.81 -12.72
N ALA A 44 -2.32 -47.07 -13.66
CA ALA A 44 -3.37 -46.11 -13.38
C ALA A 44 -4.65 -46.85 -12.98
N THR A 45 -4.93 -46.91 -11.69
CA THR A 45 -6.32 -47.00 -11.20
C THR A 45 -6.97 -45.64 -11.46
N ALA A 46 -7.91 -45.62 -12.40
CA ALA A 46 -8.71 -44.44 -12.72
C ALA A 46 -9.48 -43.98 -11.47
N ALA A 47 -8.95 -42.97 -10.78
CA ALA A 47 -9.73 -42.20 -9.84
C ALA A 47 -10.73 -41.37 -10.63
N ILE A 48 -12.02 -41.56 -10.34
CA ILE A 48 -13.11 -40.75 -10.87
C ILE A 48 -12.85 -39.32 -10.38
N VAL A 49 -12.33 -38.47 -11.27
CA VAL A 49 -12.21 -37.04 -11.03
C VAL A 49 -13.62 -36.49 -11.07
N HIS A 50 -14.22 -36.25 -9.89
CA HIS A 50 -15.42 -35.44 -9.83
C HIS A 50 -15.08 -34.06 -10.39
N PRO A 51 -15.83 -33.55 -11.38
CA PRO A 51 -15.63 -32.20 -11.87
C PRO A 51 -15.93 -31.24 -10.72
N THR A 52 -14.87 -30.66 -10.14
CA THR A 52 -15.00 -29.52 -9.25
C THR A 52 -15.67 -28.42 -10.06
N MET A 53 -16.95 -28.19 -9.79
CA MET A 53 -17.66 -27.09 -10.43
C MET A 53 -16.89 -25.79 -10.13
N PRO A 54 -16.58 -24.96 -11.15
CA PRO A 54 -15.94 -23.69 -10.92
C PRO A 54 -16.81 -22.88 -9.95
N ALA A 55 -16.18 -22.29 -8.94
CA ALA A 55 -16.86 -21.42 -7.99
C ALA A 55 -17.70 -20.38 -8.77
N PRO A 56 -18.93 -20.07 -8.33
CA PRO A 56 -19.76 -19.08 -9.01
C PRO A 56 -18.96 -17.79 -9.20
N LEU A 57 -18.94 -17.26 -10.42
CA LEU A 57 -18.36 -15.96 -10.71
C LEU A 57 -19.12 -14.92 -9.86
N GLN A 58 -18.47 -14.42 -8.81
CA GLN A 58 -19.04 -13.34 -7.99
C GLN A 58 -19.35 -12.15 -8.90
N GLN A 59 -20.55 -11.59 -8.75
CA GLN A 59 -20.92 -10.42 -9.54
C GLN A 59 -20.01 -9.23 -9.15
N PRO A 60 -19.68 -8.33 -10.08
CA PRO A 60 -18.85 -7.16 -9.77
C PRO A 60 -19.38 -6.32 -8.59
N GLN A 61 -20.70 -6.25 -8.41
CA GLN A 61 -21.33 -5.55 -7.28
C GLN A 61 -21.06 -6.24 -5.94
N ASP A 62 -21.15 -7.57 -5.89
CA ASP A 62 -20.85 -8.35 -4.69
C ASP A 62 -19.38 -8.19 -4.29
N ARG A 63 -18.49 -8.15 -5.29
CA ARG A 63 -17.06 -7.91 -5.08
C ARG A 63 -16.77 -6.54 -4.51
N LEU A 64 -17.38 -5.47 -5.05
CA LEU A 64 -17.23 -4.12 -4.54
C LEU A 64 -17.76 -3.99 -3.11
N ALA A 65 -18.95 -4.52 -2.85
CA ALA A 65 -19.54 -4.52 -1.50
C ALA A 65 -18.65 -5.27 -0.49
N PHE A 66 -18.09 -6.41 -0.90
CA PHE A 66 -17.14 -7.16 -0.08
C PHE A 66 -15.85 -6.37 0.17
N ALA A 67 -15.27 -5.73 -0.85
CA ALA A 67 -14.07 -4.91 -0.72
C ALA A 67 -14.26 -3.76 0.29
N ILE A 68 -15.38 -3.02 0.17
CA ILE A 68 -15.74 -1.95 1.11
C ILE A 68 -15.92 -2.50 2.52
N LYS A 69 -16.60 -3.64 2.67
CA LYS A 69 -16.79 -4.28 3.97
C LYS A 69 -15.47 -4.66 4.64
N VAL A 70 -14.58 -5.33 3.92
CA VAL A 70 -13.27 -5.75 4.48
C VAL A 70 -12.41 -4.53 4.81
N SER A 71 -12.43 -3.49 3.99
CA SER A 71 -11.77 -2.23 4.30
C SER A 71 -12.30 -1.61 5.59
N GLY A 72 -13.62 -1.52 5.75
CA GLY A 72 -14.26 -1.05 6.98
C GLY A 72 -13.89 -1.89 8.20
N GLU A 73 -13.86 -3.22 8.08
CA GLU A 73 -13.36 -4.11 9.15
C GLU A 73 -11.89 -3.79 9.51
N PHE A 74 -11.03 -3.54 8.52
CA PHE A 74 -9.63 -3.16 8.74
C PHE A 74 -9.47 -1.81 9.45
N GLN A 75 -10.24 -0.79 9.05
CA GLN A 75 -10.17 0.53 9.68
C GLN A 75 -10.70 0.52 11.12
N SER A 76 -11.72 -0.28 11.41
CA SER A 76 -12.44 -0.25 12.69
C SER A 76 -11.99 -1.32 13.71
N THR A 77 -11.34 -2.41 13.28
CA THR A 77 -11.05 -3.54 14.19
C THR A 77 -10.14 -3.17 15.36
N ARG A 78 -10.50 -3.64 16.55
CA ARG A 78 -9.64 -3.54 17.74
C ARG A 78 -8.60 -4.65 17.84
N ASP A 79 -8.65 -5.63 16.93
CA ASP A 79 -7.73 -6.77 16.88
C ASP A 79 -7.33 -7.05 15.42
N LEU A 80 -6.16 -6.53 15.04
CA LEU A 80 -5.59 -6.74 13.70
C LEU A 80 -5.05 -8.16 13.53
N HIS A 81 -4.71 -8.85 14.62
CA HIS A 81 -4.29 -10.24 14.55
C HIS A 81 -5.46 -11.15 14.20
N ALA A 82 -6.63 -10.96 14.81
CA ALA A 82 -7.85 -11.69 14.45
C ALA A 82 -8.24 -11.46 12.97
N LEU A 83 -8.14 -10.22 12.48
CA LEU A 83 -8.38 -9.90 11.07
C LEU A 83 -7.39 -10.62 10.15
N TYR A 84 -6.11 -10.57 10.48
CA TYR A 84 -5.06 -11.30 9.75
C TYR A 84 -5.36 -12.81 9.70
N MET A 85 -5.63 -13.44 10.85
CA MET A 85 -5.93 -14.87 10.93
C MET A 85 -7.18 -15.25 10.13
N LYS A 86 -8.20 -14.39 10.13
CA LYS A 86 -9.45 -14.60 9.37
C LYS A 86 -9.22 -14.60 7.86
N PHE A 87 -8.35 -13.73 7.36
CA PHE A 87 -8.28 -13.42 5.93
C PHE A 87 -7.01 -13.89 5.22
N ARG A 88 -5.92 -14.22 5.93
CA ARG A 88 -4.63 -14.61 5.30
C ARG A 88 -4.74 -15.83 4.37
N ASP A 89 -5.65 -16.75 4.69
CA ASP A 89 -5.90 -17.98 3.93
C ASP A 89 -7.25 -17.94 3.19
N GLY A 90 -7.93 -16.77 3.18
CA GLY A 90 -9.23 -16.59 2.54
C GLY A 90 -9.12 -16.66 1.02
N ALA A 91 -10.22 -16.99 0.32
CA ALA A 91 -10.24 -17.10 -1.14
C ALA A 91 -10.24 -15.75 -1.88
N ASP A 92 -10.75 -14.69 -1.24
CA ASP A 92 -10.90 -13.37 -1.85
C ASP A 92 -9.57 -12.58 -1.85
N PRO A 93 -9.16 -12.00 -2.99
CA PRO A 93 -7.93 -11.21 -3.08
C PRO A 93 -7.88 -9.95 -2.21
N ASN A 94 -8.99 -9.24 -2.06
CA ASN A 94 -9.07 -8.06 -1.20
C ASN A 94 -8.94 -8.46 0.27
N ALA A 95 -9.51 -9.60 0.67
CA ALA A 95 -9.31 -10.16 2.01
C ALA A 95 -7.83 -10.40 2.31
N ARG A 96 -7.10 -11.10 1.43
CA ARG A 96 -5.67 -11.36 1.63
C ARG A 96 -4.83 -10.09 1.59
N TYR A 97 -5.19 -9.11 0.76
CA TYR A 97 -4.56 -7.78 0.78
C TYR A 97 -4.70 -7.11 2.16
N PHE A 98 -5.90 -7.09 2.74
CA PHE A 98 -6.09 -6.50 4.07
C PHE A 98 -5.46 -7.33 5.20
N ALA A 99 -5.34 -8.66 5.03
CA ALA A 99 -4.53 -9.49 5.93
C ALA A 99 -3.04 -9.08 5.89
N LEU A 100 -2.49 -8.87 4.68
CA LEU A 100 -1.13 -8.37 4.50
C LEU A 100 -0.95 -6.99 5.14
N ARG A 101 -1.90 -6.06 4.93
CA ARG A 101 -1.88 -4.73 5.55
C ARG A 101 -1.87 -4.80 7.06
N ALA A 102 -2.67 -5.68 7.66
CA ALA A 102 -2.73 -5.84 9.11
C ALA A 102 -1.39 -6.31 9.71
N ILE A 103 -0.78 -7.34 9.12
CA ILE A 103 0.52 -7.83 9.62
C ILE A 103 1.68 -6.86 9.32
N ASP A 104 1.70 -6.20 8.15
CA ASP A 104 2.71 -5.19 7.80
C ASP A 104 2.60 -3.95 8.71
N PHE A 105 1.37 -3.52 9.03
CA PHE A 105 1.13 -2.46 10.01
C PHE A 105 1.68 -2.83 11.38
N CYS A 106 1.30 -4.00 11.92
CA CYS A 106 1.71 -4.41 13.26
C CYS A 106 3.21 -4.73 13.37
N ALA A 107 3.86 -5.17 12.30
CA ALA A 107 5.30 -5.38 12.30
C ALA A 107 6.09 -4.09 12.64
N ARG A 108 5.57 -2.91 12.27
CA ARG A 108 6.20 -1.61 12.58
C ARG A 108 6.23 -1.29 14.08
N PHE A 109 5.26 -1.81 14.83
CA PHE A 109 5.13 -1.59 16.27
C PHE A 109 5.80 -2.68 17.12
N LEU A 110 5.90 -3.89 16.57
CA LEU A 110 6.31 -5.08 17.33
C LEU A 110 7.73 -5.53 17.00
N VAL A 111 8.20 -5.29 15.78
CA VAL A 111 9.52 -5.75 15.34
C VAL A 111 10.51 -4.60 15.38
N ARG A 112 11.42 -4.64 16.36
CA ARG A 112 12.60 -3.78 16.38
C ARG A 112 13.47 -4.11 15.16
N SER A 113 13.73 -3.14 14.29
CA SER A 113 14.70 -3.34 13.20
C SER A 113 16.07 -3.71 13.77
N SER A 114 16.73 -4.69 13.13
CA SER A 114 18.10 -5.11 13.42
C SER A 114 19.16 -4.09 12.99
N SER A 115 18.78 -2.99 12.32
CA SER A 115 19.69 -1.89 11.94
C SER A 115 20.02 -0.92 13.07
N GLY A 116 19.76 -1.27 14.34
CA GLY A 116 19.99 -0.39 15.49
C GLY A 116 18.97 0.74 15.63
N ALA A 117 18.22 1.08 14.58
CA ALA A 117 16.99 1.82 14.69
C ALA A 117 15.89 0.87 15.15
N ALA A 118 15.92 0.47 16.42
CA ALA A 118 14.69 0.04 17.05
C ALA A 118 13.65 1.13 16.73
N PHE A 119 12.57 0.79 16.01
CA PHE A 119 11.29 1.38 16.39
C PHE A 119 11.05 0.83 17.80
N SER A 120 11.70 1.50 18.73
CA SER A 120 11.33 1.53 20.11
C SER A 120 9.84 1.89 20.10
N THR A 121 9.12 1.48 21.13
CA THR A 121 7.89 2.14 21.55
C THR A 121 8.23 3.60 21.91
N ALA A 122 8.73 4.38 20.95
CA ALA A 122 9.88 5.24 21.17
C ALA A 122 9.44 6.47 21.97
N PRO A 123 9.88 6.58 23.23
CA PRO A 123 9.79 7.83 23.97
C PRO A 123 10.54 8.97 23.23
N GLU A 124 11.36 8.63 22.24
CA GLU A 124 12.04 9.55 21.33
C GLU A 124 11.19 10.06 20.16
N LEU A 125 10.29 9.24 19.58
CA LEU A 125 9.34 9.71 18.55
C LEU A 125 8.19 10.52 19.16
N LEU A 126 7.91 10.29 20.45
CA LEU A 126 6.86 10.95 21.21
C LEU A 126 7.40 11.99 22.20
N ARG A 127 8.68 12.38 22.08
CA ARG A 127 9.25 13.43 22.93
C ARG A 127 8.57 14.75 22.58
N GLY A 128 7.68 15.24 23.45
CA GLY A 128 6.81 16.39 23.18
C GLY A 128 5.44 16.05 22.58
N ALA A 129 5.05 14.76 22.55
CA ALA A 129 3.72 14.34 22.15
C ALA A 129 2.65 14.84 23.13
N THR A 130 1.49 15.21 22.61
CA THR A 130 0.31 15.53 23.44
C THR A 130 -0.32 14.26 24.01
N ASP A 131 -1.13 14.40 25.06
CA ASP A 131 -1.88 13.27 25.65
C ASP A 131 -2.73 12.52 24.61
N GLN A 132 -3.25 13.24 23.61
CA GLN A 132 -4.04 12.64 22.52
C GLN A 132 -3.17 11.77 21.60
N GLN A 133 -1.94 12.21 21.29
CA GLN A 133 -1.03 11.43 20.45
C GLN A 133 -0.56 10.16 21.17
N ASP A 134 -0.27 10.28 22.47
CA ASP A 134 0.09 9.14 23.32
C ASP A 134 -1.09 8.14 23.48
N LEU A 135 -2.32 8.65 23.63
CA LEU A 135 -3.51 7.80 23.60
C LEU A 135 -3.66 7.06 22.27
N ALA A 136 -3.48 7.73 21.13
CA ALA A 136 -3.55 7.09 19.82
C ALA A 136 -2.46 6.02 19.65
N ASN A 137 -1.21 6.31 20.06
CA ASN A 137 -0.13 5.34 20.07
C ASN A 137 -0.50 4.07 20.87
N ARG A 138 -1.01 4.24 22.10
CA ARG A 138 -1.47 3.11 22.92
C ARG A 138 -2.59 2.32 22.25
N GLN A 139 -3.56 3.00 21.66
CA GLN A 139 -4.68 2.35 20.95
C GLN A 139 -4.18 1.54 19.75
N LEU A 140 -3.30 2.11 18.92
CA LEU A 140 -2.71 1.42 17.77
C LEU A 140 -1.88 0.21 18.20
N TYR A 141 -1.07 0.34 19.26
CA TYR A 141 -0.31 -0.76 19.82
C TYR A 141 -1.23 -1.87 20.37
N ALA A 142 -2.32 -1.51 21.05
CA ALA A 142 -3.29 -2.46 21.57
C ALA A 142 -3.95 -3.28 20.45
N ARG A 143 -4.20 -2.69 19.28
CA ARG A 143 -4.73 -3.41 18.11
C ARG A 143 -3.81 -4.53 17.61
N CYS A 144 -2.52 -4.44 17.90
CA CYS A 144 -1.51 -5.42 17.51
C CYS A 144 -1.19 -6.46 18.59
N ALA A 145 -1.89 -6.44 19.74
CA ALA A 145 -1.55 -7.27 20.90
C ALA A 145 -1.50 -8.78 20.60
N GLY A 146 -2.33 -9.28 19.68
CA GLY A 146 -2.36 -10.70 19.30
C GLY A 146 -1.06 -11.21 18.65
N PHE A 147 -0.25 -10.32 18.07
CA PHE A 147 1.04 -10.69 17.47
C PHE A 147 2.21 -10.70 18.48
N ARG A 148 1.99 -10.30 19.75
CA ARG A 148 3.07 -10.10 20.74
C ARG A 148 3.94 -11.34 20.98
N ASN A 149 3.35 -12.52 20.89
CA ASN A 149 4.04 -13.78 21.14
C ASN A 149 4.53 -14.47 19.85
N VAL A 150 4.35 -13.83 18.69
CA VAL A 150 4.82 -14.36 17.40
C VAL A 150 6.27 -13.95 17.20
N PRO A 151 7.20 -14.89 16.95
CA PRO A 151 8.59 -14.55 16.67
C PRO A 151 8.73 -13.57 15.50
N PRO A 152 9.61 -12.55 15.58
CA PRO A 152 9.81 -11.61 14.47
C PRO A 152 10.16 -12.27 13.13
N SER A 153 10.90 -13.38 13.15
CA SER A 153 11.22 -14.18 11.97
C SER A 153 9.96 -14.74 11.28
N GLU A 154 8.97 -15.18 12.05
CA GLU A 154 7.69 -15.69 11.55
C GLU A 154 6.80 -14.58 11.01
N ILE A 155 6.79 -13.41 11.68
CA ILE A 155 6.11 -12.21 11.17
C ILE A 155 6.65 -11.83 9.79
N TRP A 156 7.98 -11.74 9.65
CA TRP A 156 8.59 -11.39 8.36
C TRP A 156 8.42 -12.48 7.30
N ALA A 157 8.46 -13.76 7.68
CA ALA A 157 8.18 -14.85 6.75
C ALA A 157 6.74 -14.77 6.22
N SER A 158 5.78 -14.51 7.10
CA SER A 158 4.36 -14.33 6.75
C SER A 158 4.16 -13.13 5.83
N ILE A 159 4.78 -11.98 6.13
CA ILE A 159 4.75 -10.79 5.27
C ILE A 159 5.31 -11.10 3.89
N ARG A 160 6.48 -11.76 3.79
CA ARG A 160 7.07 -12.13 2.49
C ARG A 160 6.15 -13.06 1.70
N HIS A 161 5.60 -14.07 2.35
CA HIS A 161 4.68 -15.01 1.72
C HIS A 161 3.44 -14.29 1.17
N LEU A 162 2.76 -13.49 2.01
CA LEU A 162 1.57 -12.76 1.58
C LEU A 162 1.86 -11.69 0.53
N LYS A 163 3.02 -11.01 0.58
CA LYS A 163 3.44 -10.09 -0.50
C LYS A 163 3.53 -10.80 -1.84
N THR A 164 4.14 -11.99 -1.88
CA THR A 164 4.21 -12.79 -3.10
C THR A 164 2.83 -13.23 -3.58
N VAL A 165 1.97 -13.67 -2.66
CA VAL A 165 0.61 -14.11 -2.99
C VAL A 165 -0.22 -12.95 -3.56
N VAL A 166 -0.32 -11.84 -2.83
CA VAL A 166 -1.07 -10.64 -3.22
C VAL A 166 -0.55 -10.01 -4.52
N ALA A 167 0.77 -9.99 -4.75
CA ALA A 167 1.35 -9.44 -5.99
C ALA A 167 0.97 -10.23 -7.25
N ASN A 168 0.60 -11.51 -7.11
CA ASN A 168 0.19 -12.37 -8.22
C ASN A 168 -1.34 -12.42 -8.40
N GLU A 169 -2.08 -11.67 -7.60
CA GLU A 169 -3.54 -11.67 -7.63
C GLU A 169 -4.13 -10.55 -8.49
N SER A 170 -5.41 -10.72 -8.83
CA SER A 170 -6.19 -9.75 -9.59
C SER A 170 -7.00 -8.80 -8.71
N SER A 171 -6.56 -8.51 -7.47
CA SER A 171 -7.20 -7.48 -6.63
C SER A 171 -7.01 -6.10 -7.26
N ASN A 172 -8.03 -5.24 -7.20
CA ASN A 172 -7.91 -3.91 -7.80
C ASN A 172 -6.85 -3.07 -7.06
N ILE A 173 -6.62 -3.32 -5.77
CA ILE A 173 -5.58 -2.64 -5.00
C ILE A 173 -4.18 -3.10 -5.45
N ALA A 174 -3.95 -4.39 -5.69
CA ALA A 174 -2.68 -4.87 -6.25
C ALA A 174 -2.46 -4.36 -7.68
N ILE A 175 -3.52 -4.26 -8.49
CA ILE A 175 -3.47 -3.67 -9.82
C ILE A 175 -3.10 -2.18 -9.73
N ALA A 176 -3.62 -1.44 -8.76
CA ALA A 176 -3.29 -0.03 -8.53
C ALA A 176 -1.80 0.15 -8.18
N ALA A 177 -1.27 -0.65 -7.24
CA ALA A 177 0.15 -0.64 -6.91
C ALA A 177 1.03 -0.96 -8.14
N LYS A 178 0.64 -1.97 -8.93
CA LYS A 178 1.33 -2.33 -10.16
C LYS A 178 1.30 -1.21 -11.21
N ALA A 179 0.22 -0.42 -11.27
CA ALA A 179 0.14 0.74 -12.17
C ALA A 179 1.21 1.78 -11.80
N SER A 180 1.39 2.08 -10.51
CA SER A 180 2.44 2.98 -10.01
C SER A 180 3.85 2.45 -10.30
N ASP A 181 4.09 1.14 -10.12
CA ASP A 181 5.38 0.52 -10.47
C ASP A 181 5.68 0.64 -11.97
N LEU A 182 4.70 0.35 -12.83
CA LEU A 182 4.85 0.47 -14.28
C LEU A 182 5.10 1.91 -14.71
N LEU A 183 4.48 2.90 -14.06
CA LEU A 183 4.74 4.31 -14.29
C LEU A 183 6.21 4.65 -13.98
N SER A 184 6.72 4.20 -12.82
CA SER A 184 8.13 4.38 -12.43
C SER A 184 9.12 3.70 -13.39
N MET A 185 8.69 2.63 -14.08
CA MET A 185 9.46 1.95 -15.13
C MET A 185 9.27 2.56 -16.53
N ASN A 186 8.61 3.72 -16.64
CA ASN A 186 8.27 4.39 -17.90
C ASN A 186 7.43 3.53 -18.88
N LYS A 187 6.62 2.60 -18.36
CA LYS A 187 5.69 1.76 -19.12
C LYS A 187 4.28 2.38 -19.14
N LEU A 188 4.20 3.59 -19.70
CA LEU A 188 3.05 4.50 -19.56
C LEU A 188 1.72 3.89 -20.01
N GLU A 189 1.67 3.24 -21.18
CA GLU A 189 0.44 2.66 -21.74
C GLU A 189 -0.12 1.53 -20.85
N GLN A 190 0.76 0.64 -20.37
CA GLN A 190 0.36 -0.45 -19.48
C GLN A 190 -0.11 0.10 -18.13
N ALA A 191 0.61 1.08 -17.58
CA ALA A 191 0.22 1.75 -16.34
C ALA A 191 -1.16 2.43 -16.47
N ALA A 192 -1.39 3.14 -17.58
CA ALA A 192 -2.66 3.79 -17.89
C ALA A 192 -3.83 2.80 -18.02
N SER A 193 -3.60 1.67 -18.71
CA SER A 193 -4.61 0.62 -18.82
C SER A 193 -5.00 0.05 -17.45
N LEU A 194 -4.04 -0.18 -16.56
CA LEU A 194 -4.31 -0.68 -15.20
C LEU A 194 -5.03 0.36 -14.34
N ALA A 195 -4.57 1.61 -14.36
CA ALA A 195 -5.19 2.71 -13.61
C ALA A 195 -6.64 2.95 -14.05
N SER A 196 -6.92 2.93 -15.35
CA SER A 196 -8.29 3.03 -15.89
C SER A 196 -9.18 1.88 -15.40
N SER A 197 -8.66 0.65 -15.39
CA SER A 197 -9.39 -0.52 -14.86
C SER A 197 -9.72 -0.35 -13.37
N VAL A 198 -8.78 0.16 -12.57
CA VAL A 198 -8.98 0.41 -11.14
C VAL A 198 -10.04 1.49 -10.91
N LEU A 199 -9.99 2.60 -11.64
CA LEU A 199 -11.01 3.65 -11.52
C LEU A 199 -12.41 3.12 -11.88
N ARG A 200 -12.51 2.25 -12.90
CA ARG A 200 -13.78 1.60 -13.28
C ARG A 200 -14.29 0.60 -12.23
N SER A 201 -13.41 0.04 -11.40
CA SER A 201 -13.79 -0.89 -10.32
C SER A 201 -14.59 -0.22 -9.20
N ARG A 202 -14.39 1.10 -9.02
CA ARG A 202 -14.99 1.90 -7.94
C ARG A 202 -14.58 1.47 -6.53
N GLU A 203 -13.58 0.60 -6.39
CA GLU A 203 -13.08 0.15 -5.07
C GLU A 203 -12.31 1.29 -4.38
N PRO A 204 -12.79 1.82 -3.24
CA PRO A 204 -12.23 3.04 -2.64
C PRO A 204 -10.74 2.95 -2.30
N ASP A 205 -10.30 1.85 -1.69
CA ASP A 205 -8.89 1.67 -1.33
C ASP A 205 -7.99 1.50 -2.56
N ALA A 206 -8.48 0.86 -3.62
CA ALA A 206 -7.73 0.74 -4.86
C ALA A 206 -7.55 2.09 -5.55
N ILE A 207 -8.58 2.94 -5.49
CA ILE A 207 -8.54 4.31 -6.00
C ILE A 207 -7.61 5.18 -5.16
N ALA A 208 -7.63 5.04 -3.83
CA ALA A 208 -6.69 5.75 -2.96
C ALA A 208 -5.23 5.34 -3.24
N GLU A 209 -4.97 4.07 -3.55
CA GLU A 209 -3.64 3.56 -3.90
C GLU A 209 -3.10 4.15 -5.22
N LEU A 210 -3.98 4.65 -6.10
CA LEU A 210 -3.58 5.36 -7.34
C LEU A 210 -3.11 6.80 -7.11
N GLU A 211 -3.11 7.32 -5.87
CA GLU A 211 -2.77 8.72 -5.61
C GLU A 211 -1.45 9.13 -6.27
N HIS A 212 -0.37 8.39 -6.02
CA HIS A 212 0.95 8.71 -6.59
C HIS A 212 0.92 8.66 -8.12
N TYR A 213 0.29 7.62 -8.69
CA TYR A 213 0.15 7.49 -10.14
C TYR A 213 -0.55 8.72 -10.73
N LEU A 214 -1.67 9.14 -10.14
CA LEU A 214 -2.47 10.25 -10.65
C LEU A 214 -1.75 11.59 -10.47
N GLN A 215 -1.05 11.80 -9.35
CA GLN A 215 -0.22 12.98 -9.14
C GLN A 215 0.83 13.10 -10.24
N GLU A 216 1.62 12.06 -10.49
CA GLU A 216 2.69 12.11 -11.49
C GLU A 216 2.19 12.31 -12.94
N VAL A 217 1.04 11.72 -13.28
CA VAL A 217 0.38 11.97 -14.57
C VAL A 217 -0.07 13.42 -14.70
N GLN A 218 -0.69 13.99 -13.65
CA GLN A 218 -1.14 15.38 -13.66
C GLN A 218 0.03 16.37 -13.68
N ASP A 219 1.12 16.08 -12.99
CA ASP A 219 2.35 16.88 -13.00
C ASP A 219 2.93 16.96 -14.41
N THR A 220 2.98 15.82 -15.09
CA THR A 220 3.51 15.72 -16.45
C THR A 220 2.64 16.52 -17.43
N ARG A 221 1.31 16.42 -17.30
CA ARG A 221 0.37 17.18 -18.12
C ARG A 221 0.46 18.68 -17.87
N SER A 222 0.57 19.07 -16.61
CA SER A 222 0.64 20.49 -16.22
C SER A 222 1.92 21.12 -16.72
N LYS A 223 3.07 20.43 -16.56
CA LYS A 223 4.35 20.82 -17.16
C LYS A 223 4.26 20.97 -18.68
N ALA A 224 3.62 20.03 -19.37
CA ALA A 224 3.44 20.09 -20.83
C ALA A 224 2.54 21.27 -21.28
N SER A 225 1.57 21.66 -20.45
CA SER A 225 0.66 22.78 -20.71
C SER A 225 1.15 24.14 -20.19
N GLY A 226 2.33 24.20 -19.56
CA GLY A 226 2.87 25.41 -18.94
C GLY A 226 2.10 25.87 -17.70
N GLN A 227 1.24 25.02 -17.12
CA GLN A 227 0.49 25.29 -15.89
C GLN A 227 1.27 24.77 -14.68
N SER A 228 1.24 25.52 -13.58
CA SER A 228 1.69 25.01 -12.29
C SER A 228 0.59 24.11 -11.74
N SER A 229 0.85 22.80 -11.67
CA SER A 229 0.05 21.90 -10.82
C SER A 229 0.45 22.15 -9.38
N ASP A 230 -0.52 22.41 -8.51
CA ASP A 230 -0.31 22.22 -7.07
C ASP A 230 -0.62 20.75 -6.77
N ASN A 231 0.39 19.89 -6.95
CA ASN A 231 0.29 18.42 -6.92
C ASN A 231 -0.34 17.86 -5.63
N ASN A 232 -0.35 18.67 -4.57
CA ASN A 232 -1.00 18.34 -3.31
C ASN A 232 -2.54 18.38 -3.41
N ILE A 233 -3.12 19.25 -4.25
CA ILE A 233 -4.57 19.42 -4.39
C ILE A 233 -5.22 18.16 -4.97
N ASP A 234 -4.70 17.64 -6.08
CA ASP A 234 -5.26 16.45 -6.72
C ASP A 234 -5.08 15.19 -5.86
N GLY A 235 -3.94 15.08 -5.16
CA GLY A 235 -3.71 14.00 -4.20
C GLY A 235 -4.69 14.03 -3.02
N LEU A 236 -4.96 15.21 -2.47
CA LEU A 236 -5.95 15.37 -1.41
C LEU A 236 -7.37 15.13 -1.93
N ALA A 237 -7.68 15.59 -3.14
CA ALA A 237 -8.98 15.39 -3.78
C ALA A 237 -9.26 13.91 -4.05
N ILE A 238 -8.27 13.13 -4.52
CA ILE A 238 -8.47 11.68 -4.76
C ILE A 238 -8.66 10.91 -3.46
N ARG A 239 -7.93 11.26 -2.39
CA ARG A 239 -8.14 10.66 -1.07
C ARG A 239 -9.55 10.95 -0.54
N LEU A 240 -10.01 12.20 -0.65
CA LEU A 240 -11.38 12.55 -0.27
C LEU A 240 -12.43 11.88 -1.16
N ALA A 241 -12.15 11.70 -2.46
CA ALA A 241 -13.04 10.98 -3.36
C ALA A 241 -13.17 9.51 -2.94
N ALA A 242 -12.08 8.86 -2.52
CA ALA A 242 -12.14 7.52 -1.93
C ALA A 242 -13.03 7.48 -0.68
N CYS A 243 -12.99 8.51 0.18
CA CYS A 243 -13.89 8.60 1.33
C CYS A 243 -15.37 8.65 0.91
N GLU A 244 -15.71 9.51 -0.07
CA GLU A 244 -17.07 9.62 -0.62
C GLU A 244 -17.54 8.33 -1.33
N LEU A 245 -16.60 7.48 -1.77
CA LEU A 245 -16.88 6.18 -2.38
C LEU A 245 -17.01 5.04 -1.36
N GLY A 246 -16.76 5.29 -0.07
CA GLY A 246 -17.01 4.34 1.02
C GLY A 246 -15.79 3.93 1.84
N LYS A 247 -14.60 4.51 1.61
CA LYS A 247 -13.46 4.33 2.53
C LYS A 247 -13.75 5.06 3.85
N ASP A 248 -13.53 4.39 4.99
CA ASP A 248 -13.66 5.06 6.29
C ASP A 248 -12.50 6.05 6.49
N CYS A 249 -12.85 7.33 6.49
CA CYS A 249 -11.94 8.45 6.72
C CYS A 249 -12.30 9.26 7.98
N SER A 250 -13.09 8.65 8.89
CA SER A 250 -13.40 9.23 10.19
C SER A 250 -12.16 9.34 11.08
N SER A 251 -12.20 10.21 12.08
CA SER A 251 -11.12 10.35 13.08
C SER A 251 -10.80 9.04 13.82
N THR A 252 -11.73 8.09 13.86
CA THR A 252 -11.56 6.78 14.51
C THR A 252 -10.96 5.70 13.61
N ALA A 253 -10.87 5.94 12.30
CA ALA A 253 -10.27 5.01 11.35
C ALA A 253 -8.78 4.78 11.67
N LEU A 254 -8.31 3.54 11.50
CA LEU A 254 -6.92 3.14 11.78
C LEU A 254 -5.89 4.10 11.15
N GLU A 255 -6.09 4.47 9.89
CA GLU A 255 -5.19 5.37 9.17
C GLU A 255 -5.22 6.81 9.73
N GLN A 256 -6.38 7.30 10.17
CA GLN A 256 -6.47 8.63 10.81
C GLN A 256 -5.85 8.62 12.21
N GLN A 257 -5.99 7.52 12.95
CA GLN A 257 -5.29 7.33 14.23
C GLN A 257 -3.77 7.30 14.05
N LEU A 258 -3.28 6.70 12.96
CA LEU A 258 -1.85 6.72 12.62
C LEU A 258 -1.36 8.15 12.33
N LEU A 259 -2.15 8.94 11.60
CA LEU A 259 -1.85 10.36 11.35
C LEU A 259 -1.90 11.19 12.64
N CYS A 260 -2.86 10.93 13.53
CA CYS A 260 -2.90 11.52 14.87
C CYS A 260 -1.61 11.24 15.63
N MET A 261 -1.17 9.99 15.69
CA MET A 261 0.03 9.60 16.42
C MET A 261 1.27 10.42 16.00
N TYR A 262 1.46 10.64 14.69
CA TYR A 262 2.64 11.35 14.18
C TYR A 262 2.47 12.87 14.05
N GLY A 263 1.25 13.38 13.83
CA GLY A 263 1.01 14.77 13.43
C GLY A 263 -0.06 15.52 14.23
N GLY A 264 -0.62 14.92 15.30
CA GLY A 264 -1.69 15.53 16.10
C GLY A 264 -3.03 15.60 15.36
N GLY A 265 -3.98 16.42 15.82
CA GLY A 265 -5.30 16.58 15.18
C GLY A 265 -6.20 15.35 15.30
N CYS A 266 -6.26 14.76 16.49
CA CYS A 266 -6.79 13.42 16.72
C CYS A 266 -8.30 13.28 16.62
N ASP A 267 -9.02 14.40 16.68
CA ASP A 267 -10.49 14.44 16.56
C ASP A 267 -10.97 14.74 15.14
N ASP A 268 -10.04 14.90 14.20
CA ASP A 268 -10.34 15.29 12.84
C ASP A 268 -10.47 14.10 11.90
N SER A 269 -11.54 14.13 11.11
CA SER A 269 -11.61 13.41 9.84
C SER A 269 -10.56 13.92 8.86
N LEU A 270 -10.32 13.15 7.80
CA LEU A 270 -9.42 13.58 6.73
C LEU A 270 -9.82 14.94 6.14
N ALA A 271 -11.11 15.18 5.91
CA ALA A 271 -11.61 16.44 5.37
C ALA A 271 -11.33 17.64 6.28
N GLN A 272 -11.55 17.49 7.60
CA GLN A 272 -11.25 18.55 8.57
C GLN A 272 -9.75 18.82 8.67
N ARG A 273 -8.93 17.78 8.66
CA ARG A 273 -7.47 17.91 8.65
C ARG A 273 -6.97 18.64 7.40
N THR A 274 -7.50 18.29 6.23
CA THR A 274 -7.20 18.96 4.97
C THR A 274 -7.62 20.44 5.02
N ALA A 275 -8.81 20.74 5.52
CA ALA A 275 -9.30 22.11 5.64
C ALA A 275 -8.43 22.98 6.57
N ARG A 276 -7.87 22.41 7.65
CA ARG A 276 -6.94 23.15 8.53
C ARG A 276 -5.56 23.36 7.93
N ALA A 277 -5.13 22.48 7.03
CA ALA A 277 -3.80 22.52 6.44
C ALA A 277 -3.70 23.48 5.23
N LEU A 278 -4.84 23.91 4.68
CA LEU A 278 -4.91 24.68 3.44
C LEU A 278 -5.60 26.03 3.63
N PRO A 279 -5.22 27.06 2.85
CA PRO A 279 -6.06 28.26 2.69
C PRO A 279 -7.46 27.89 2.16
N GLU A 280 -8.46 28.71 2.48
CA GLU A 280 -9.85 28.47 2.09
C GLU A 280 -10.03 28.26 0.58
N SER A 281 -9.37 29.08 -0.24
CA SER A 281 -9.43 28.95 -1.71
C SER A 281 -8.88 27.62 -2.22
N ALA A 282 -7.79 27.12 -1.63
CA ALA A 282 -7.21 25.83 -1.98
C ALA A 282 -8.12 24.68 -1.54
N MET A 283 -8.75 24.79 -0.37
CA MET A 283 -9.73 23.79 0.09
C MET A 283 -10.96 23.74 -0.82
N LEU A 284 -11.47 24.88 -1.28
CA LEU A 284 -12.57 24.92 -2.25
C LEU A 284 -12.21 24.20 -3.56
N GLU A 285 -10.99 24.37 -4.05
CA GLU A 285 -10.52 23.65 -5.24
C GLU A 285 -10.39 22.13 -4.98
N VAL A 286 -9.87 21.72 -3.81
CA VAL A 286 -9.84 20.29 -3.41
C VAL A 286 -11.24 19.68 -3.44
N LEU A 287 -12.24 20.37 -2.87
CA LEU A 287 -13.63 19.88 -2.84
C LEU A 287 -14.24 19.81 -4.24
N ARG A 288 -13.99 20.82 -5.08
CA ARG A 288 -14.44 20.82 -6.48
C ARG A 288 -13.84 19.63 -7.25
N ARG A 289 -12.53 19.41 -7.12
CA ARG A 289 -11.81 18.28 -7.74
C ARG A 289 -12.30 16.93 -7.23
N ARG A 290 -12.56 16.81 -5.92
CA ARG A 290 -13.16 15.61 -5.32
C ARG A 290 -14.49 15.28 -6.01
N ASP A 291 -15.37 16.27 -6.17
CA ASP A 291 -16.70 16.06 -6.76
C ASP A 291 -16.59 15.65 -8.23
N ASP A 292 -15.69 16.27 -9.00
CA ASP A 292 -15.39 15.89 -10.38
C ASP A 292 -14.89 14.43 -10.46
N PHE A 293 -13.98 14.03 -9.58
CA PHE A 293 -13.44 12.66 -9.52
C PHE A 293 -14.52 11.64 -9.15
N VAL A 294 -15.33 11.92 -8.13
CA VAL A 294 -16.43 11.05 -7.72
C VAL A 294 -17.42 10.87 -8.86
N LEU A 295 -17.80 11.95 -9.54
CA LEU A 295 -18.72 11.90 -10.69
C LEU A 295 -18.12 11.09 -11.85
N ALA A 296 -16.85 11.34 -12.19
CA ALA A 296 -16.14 10.61 -13.24
C ALA A 296 -16.09 9.10 -12.96
N ILE A 297 -15.75 8.70 -11.73
CA ILE A 297 -15.68 7.30 -11.30
C ILE A 297 -17.07 6.64 -11.32
N LYS A 298 -18.10 7.32 -10.81
CA LYS A 298 -19.48 6.80 -10.81
C LYS A 298 -20.07 6.66 -12.21
N THR A 299 -19.73 7.57 -13.12
CA THR A 299 -20.25 7.55 -14.51
C THR A 299 -19.37 6.78 -15.49
N GLY A 300 -18.14 6.44 -15.10
CA GLY A 300 -17.14 5.82 -15.97
C GLY A 300 -16.54 6.77 -17.02
N LYS A 301 -16.82 8.07 -16.93
CA LYS A 301 -16.26 9.11 -17.83
C LYS A 301 -14.95 9.62 -17.25
N LEU A 302 -13.86 8.92 -17.58
CA LEU A 302 -12.56 9.11 -16.92
C LEU A 302 -11.66 10.20 -17.54
N GLY A 303 -12.19 11.02 -18.46
CA GLY A 303 -11.42 12.08 -19.13
C GLY A 303 -10.77 13.10 -18.18
N VAL A 304 -11.36 13.33 -17.00
CA VAL A 304 -10.78 14.19 -15.95
C VAL A 304 -9.43 13.66 -15.43
N PHE A 305 -9.18 12.35 -15.55
CA PHE A 305 -7.90 11.70 -15.22
C PHE A 305 -6.99 11.54 -16.45
N GLY A 306 -7.42 12.00 -17.63
CA GLY A 306 -6.68 11.80 -18.88
C GLY A 306 -6.87 10.44 -19.54
N PHE A 307 -7.95 9.72 -19.22
CA PHE A 307 -8.34 8.50 -19.93
C PHE A 307 -9.55 8.79 -20.83
N ASP A 308 -9.36 8.68 -22.14
CA ASP A 308 -10.43 8.76 -23.15
C ASP A 308 -10.93 7.37 -23.54
#